data_AF-A0A961Q4C6-F1
#
_entry.id   AF-A0A961Q4C6-F1
#
_cell.length_a   1.000
_cell.length_b   1.000
_cell.length_c   1.000
_cell.angle_alpha   90.00
_cell.angle_beta   90.00
_cell.angle_gamma   90.00
#
_symmetry.space_group_name_H-M   'P 1'
#
loop_
_entity.id
_entity.type
_entity.pdbx_description
1 polymer ?
#
loop_
_entity_poly.entity_id
_entity_poly.type
_entity_poly.pdbx_seq_one_letter_code
_entity_poly.pdbx_strand_id
1 'polypeptide(L)'
;DGEALIWAHNRLLGRQEQRRILMVISDGAPVDDSTLSVNSGNYLERHLRQVITDIESRSPVELIAIGIGHDVTRYYKRAVTIVDAEELGGAMTEKLAELFEEHARSEAPATRQTRRVRA
;
A
#
# COMPACT_ATOMS: atom_id res chain seq x y z
N ASP A 1 -12.07 4.38 3.00
CA ASP A 1 -12.83 3.45 2.13
C ASP A 1 -12.21 3.44 0.73
N GLY A 2 -12.84 2.78 -0.26
CA GLY A 2 -12.32 2.74 -1.64
C GLY A 2 -12.37 4.09 -2.36
N GLU A 3 -13.38 4.93 -2.10
CA GLU A 3 -13.52 6.24 -2.72
C GLU A 3 -12.41 7.20 -2.30
N ALA A 4 -12.05 7.20 -1.01
CA ALA A 4 -10.93 8.00 -0.51
C ALA A 4 -9.60 7.62 -1.18
N LEU A 5 -9.37 6.33 -1.43
CA LEU A 5 -8.20 5.85 -2.17
C LEU A 5 -8.19 6.36 -3.61
N ILE A 6 -9.31 6.24 -4.33
CA ILE A 6 -9.44 6.73 -5.71
C ILE A 6 -9.16 8.23 -5.78
N TRP A 7 -9.74 9.00 -4.84
CA TRP A 7 -9.56 10.45 -4.80
C TRP A 7 -8.08 10.84 -4.61
N ALA A 8 -7.41 10.23 -3.62
CA ALA A 8 -6.01 10.51 -3.34
C ALA A 8 -5.09 10.04 -4.49
N HIS A 9 -5.37 8.87 -5.05
CA HIS A 9 -4.66 8.29 -6.18
C HIS A 9 -4.72 9.19 -7.42
N ASN A 10 -5.91 9.64 -7.83
CA ASN A 10 -6.09 10.52 -8.97
C ASN A 10 -5.36 11.85 -8.80
N ARG A 11 -5.40 12.43 -7.60
CA ARG A 11 -4.66 13.64 -7.29
C ARG A 11 -3.15 13.43 -7.42
N LEU A 12 -2.65 12.29 -6.98
CA LEU A 12 -1.23 11.94 -7.03
C LEU A 12 -0.77 11.66 -8.48
N LEU A 13 -1.61 11.00 -9.29
CA LEU A 13 -1.35 10.77 -10.72
C LEU A 13 -1.18 12.06 -11.51
N GLY A 14 -1.92 13.12 -11.15
CA GLY A 14 -1.82 14.42 -11.80
C GLY A 14 -0.50 15.16 -11.54
N ARG A 15 0.37 14.65 -10.68
CA ARG A 15 1.64 15.30 -10.35
C ARG A 15 2.82 14.78 -11.18
N GLN A 16 3.86 15.62 -11.32
CA GLN A 16 5.01 15.40 -12.22
C GLN A 16 6.15 14.60 -11.59
N GLU A 17 6.09 14.33 -10.28
CA GLU A 17 7.13 13.60 -9.56
C GLU A 17 7.25 12.17 -10.10
N GLN A 18 8.49 11.73 -10.33
CA GLN A 18 8.79 10.41 -10.88
C GLN A 18 8.30 9.28 -9.97
N ARG A 19 8.48 9.46 -8.66
CA ARG A 19 8.04 8.52 -7.63
C ARG A 19 6.85 9.08 -6.88
N ARG A 20 5.81 8.27 -6.76
CA ARG A 20 4.51 8.64 -6.20
C ARG A 20 4.11 7.58 -5.19
N ILE A 21 4.15 7.94 -3.91
CA ILE A 21 3.83 7.03 -2.81
C ILE A 21 2.53 7.49 -2.19
N LEU A 22 1.56 6.57 -2.08
CA LEU A 22 0.30 6.79 -1.37
C LEU A 22 0.36 5.98 -0.08
N MET A 23 0.47 6.67 1.06
CA MET A 23 0.43 6.07 2.39
C MET A 23 -0.95 6.22 3.01
N VAL A 24 -1.55 5.10 3.38
CA VAL A 24 -2.84 5.03 4.08
C VAL A 24 -2.57 4.84 5.57
N ILE A 25 -3.20 5.63 6.42
CA ILE A 25 -3.19 5.43 7.87
C ILE A 25 -4.65 5.23 8.29
N SER A 26 -4.98 4.09 8.89
CA SER A 26 -6.35 3.71 9.23
C SER A 26 -6.41 3.06 10.60
N ASP A 27 -7.25 3.56 11.49
CA ASP A 27 -7.50 3.02 12.83
C ASP A 27 -8.70 2.03 12.88
N GLY A 28 -9.38 1.82 11.75
CA GLY A 28 -10.51 0.91 11.62
C GLY A 28 -10.44 -0.04 10.42
N ALA A 29 -11.22 -1.12 10.52
CA ALA A 29 -11.63 -1.95 9.38
C ALA A 29 -12.42 -1.10 8.38
N PRO A 30 -12.60 -1.54 7.12
CA PRO A 30 -13.60 -0.95 6.23
C PRO A 30 -15.03 -1.23 6.74
N VAL A 31 -15.44 -0.53 7.80
CA VAL A 31 -16.77 -0.61 8.41
C VAL A 31 -17.08 0.77 8.97
N ASP A 32 -17.94 1.50 8.25
CA ASP A 32 -18.56 2.72 8.76
C ASP A 32 -19.88 2.29 9.43
N ASP A 33 -19.97 2.45 10.75
CA ASP A 33 -21.03 1.94 11.64
C ASP A 33 -22.39 2.68 11.47
N SER A 34 -22.67 3.23 10.29
CA SER A 34 -23.85 4.08 10.04
C SER A 34 -24.82 3.59 8.95
N THR A 35 -24.52 2.51 8.20
CA THR A 35 -25.44 2.10 7.11
C THR A 35 -25.41 0.61 6.71
N LEU A 36 -25.33 -0.30 7.68
CA LEU A 36 -25.51 -1.74 7.41
C LEU A 36 -26.97 -2.17 7.14
N SER A 37 -27.93 -1.24 7.15
CA SER A 37 -29.36 -1.53 6.94
C SER A 37 -29.82 -1.49 5.47
N VAL A 38 -28.97 -1.13 4.49
CA VAL A 38 -29.44 -0.94 3.10
C VAL A 38 -28.53 -1.43 1.98
N ASN A 39 -27.32 -1.93 2.26
CA ASN A 39 -26.46 -2.54 1.24
C ASN A 39 -25.88 -3.86 1.73
N SER A 40 -25.93 -4.90 0.89
CA SER A 40 -25.35 -6.22 1.16
C SER A 40 -23.92 -6.09 1.68
N GLY A 41 -23.66 -6.52 2.91
CA GLY A 41 -22.47 -6.22 3.73
C GLY A 41 -21.09 -6.48 3.12
N ASN A 42 -21.02 -7.09 1.93
CA ASN A 42 -19.78 -7.37 1.21
C ASN A 42 -19.44 -6.31 0.15
N TYR A 43 -20.31 -5.33 -0.14
CA TYR A 43 -20.05 -4.36 -1.21
C TYR A 43 -18.82 -3.49 -0.90
N LEU A 44 -18.75 -2.90 0.30
CA LEU A 44 -17.67 -1.98 0.68
C LEU A 44 -16.31 -2.69 0.72
N GLU A 45 -16.26 -3.91 1.27
CA GLU A 45 -15.03 -4.69 1.30
C GLU A 45 -14.58 -5.08 -0.11
N ARG A 46 -15.51 -5.58 -0.96
CA ARG A 46 -15.19 -5.92 -2.35
C ARG A 46 -14.73 -4.71 -3.13
N HIS A 47 -15.38 -3.57 -2.95
CA HIS A 47 -14.99 -2.33 -3.60
C HIS A 47 -13.59 -1.88 -3.16
N LEU A 48 -13.32 -1.87 -1.85
CA LEU A 48 -11.99 -1.56 -1.33
C LEU A 48 -10.91 -2.48 -1.92
N ARG A 49 -11.14 -3.80 -1.92
CA ARG A 49 -10.22 -4.78 -2.50
C ARG A 49 -9.97 -4.54 -3.98
N GLN A 50 -11.03 -4.22 -4.73
CA GLN A 50 -10.93 -3.93 -6.15
C GLN A 50 -10.05 -2.69 -6.39
N VAL A 51 -10.32 -1.61 -5.67
CA VAL A 51 -9.55 -0.36 -5.77
C VAL A 51 -8.08 -0.58 -5.41
N ILE A 52 -7.79 -1.25 -4.29
CA ILE A 52 -6.41 -1.56 -3.88
C ILE A 52 -5.72 -2.38 -4.97
N THR A 53 -6.37 -3.42 -5.48
CA THR A 53 -5.84 -4.27 -6.55
C THR A 53 -5.53 -3.45 -7.80
N ASP A 54 -6.43 -2.57 -8.21
CA ASP A 54 -6.23 -1.73 -9.40
C ASP A 54 -5.05 -0.77 -9.21
N ILE A 55 -4.91 -0.14 -8.03
CA ILE A 55 -3.78 0.75 -7.73
C ILE A 55 -2.46 -0.05 -7.72
N GLU A 56 -2.41 -1.20 -7.04
CA GLU A 56 -1.17 -1.98 -6.89
C GLU A 56 -0.73 -2.67 -8.19
N SER A 57 -1.66 -3.04 -9.07
CA SER A 57 -1.35 -3.84 -10.27
C SER A 57 -1.29 -3.04 -11.57
N ARG A 58 -1.96 -1.89 -11.65
CA ARG A 58 -2.12 -1.14 -12.92
C ARG A 58 -1.58 0.28 -12.87
N SER A 59 -1.16 0.75 -11.69
CA SER A 59 -0.75 2.13 -11.49
C SER A 59 0.73 2.23 -11.08
N PRO A 60 1.42 3.30 -11.49
CA PRO A 60 2.79 3.58 -11.05
C PRO A 60 2.86 4.08 -9.59
N VAL A 61 1.72 4.30 -8.94
CA VAL A 61 1.65 4.73 -7.54
C VAL A 61 1.97 3.57 -6.60
N GLU A 62 2.97 3.76 -5.75
CA GLU A 62 3.37 2.83 -4.71
C GLU A 62 2.41 2.99 -3.51
N LEU A 63 1.56 1.99 -3.30
CA LEU A 63 0.61 1.97 -2.18
C LEU A 63 1.22 1.28 -0.95
N ILE A 64 1.09 1.90 0.22
CA ILE A 64 1.48 1.37 1.53
C ILE A 64 0.41 1.71 2.59
N ALA A 65 0.25 0.88 3.61
CA ALA A 65 -0.74 1.10 4.66
C ALA A 65 -0.19 0.90 6.09
N ILE A 66 -0.70 1.69 7.03
CA ILE A 66 -0.46 1.56 8.47
C ILE A 66 -1.82 1.42 9.16
N GLY A 67 -2.06 0.28 9.78
CA GLY A 67 -3.24 0.01 10.60
C GLY A 67 -2.98 0.33 12.06
N ILE A 68 -3.81 1.11 12.74
CA ILE A 68 -3.70 1.37 14.18
C ILE A 68 -4.76 0.56 14.91
N GLY A 69 -4.37 -0.41 15.72
CA GLY A 69 -5.32 -1.30 16.40
C GLY A 69 -6.14 -2.20 15.47
N HIS A 70 -5.88 -2.16 14.15
CA HIS A 70 -6.61 -2.93 13.15
C HIS A 70 -5.69 -3.56 12.10
N ASP A 71 -5.93 -4.84 11.79
CA ASP A 71 -5.15 -5.59 10.81
C ASP A 71 -5.51 -5.23 9.36
N VAL A 72 -4.73 -4.32 8.77
CA VAL A 72 -4.89 -3.88 7.38
C VAL A 72 -4.10 -4.74 6.37
N THR A 73 -3.28 -5.69 6.84
CA THR A 73 -2.43 -6.55 6.00
C THR A 73 -3.24 -7.49 5.10
N ARG A 74 -4.53 -7.68 5.43
CA ARG A 74 -5.49 -8.46 4.65
C ARG A 74 -5.90 -7.82 3.33
N TYR A 75 -5.65 -6.51 3.20
CA TYR A 75 -6.09 -5.72 2.05
C TYR A 75 -4.91 -5.22 1.23
N TYR A 76 -3.85 -4.73 1.90
CA TYR A 76 -2.71 -4.10 1.25
C TYR A 76 -1.49 -5.01 1.26
N LYS A 77 -0.78 -5.10 0.13
CA LYS A 77 0.42 -5.93 0.02
C LYS A 77 1.57 -5.42 0.89
N ARG A 78 1.71 -4.09 1.00
CA ARG A 78 2.71 -3.42 1.84
C ARG A 78 2.00 -2.74 3.01
N ALA A 79 2.01 -3.40 4.15
CA ALA A 79 1.32 -2.91 5.33
C ALA A 79 2.04 -3.23 6.63
N VAL A 80 1.76 -2.42 7.66
CA VAL A 80 2.08 -2.72 9.06
C VAL A 80 0.87 -2.40 9.92
N THR A 81 0.72 -3.16 11.00
CA THR A 81 -0.27 -2.89 12.03
C THR A 81 0.48 -2.52 13.30
N ILE A 82 0.20 -1.34 13.83
CA ILE A 82 0.69 -0.84 15.12
C ILE A 82 -0.42 -0.92 16.16
N VAL A 83 -0.04 -0.95 17.43
CA VAL A 83 -1.02 -1.09 18.52
C VAL A 83 -1.69 0.25 18.82
N ASP A 84 -0.91 1.32 18.84
CA ASP A 84 -1.36 2.67 19.15
C ASP A 84 -0.68 3.73 18.26
N ALA A 85 -1.14 4.98 18.37
CA ALA A 85 -0.65 6.07 17.54
C ALA A 85 0.75 6.56 17.91
N GLU A 86 1.28 6.20 19.08
CA GLU A 86 2.63 6.63 19.51
C GLU A 86 3.71 5.94 18.66
N GLU A 87 3.43 4.71 18.20
CA GLU A 87 4.29 3.93 17.30
C GLU A 87 4.30 4.44 15.84
N LEU A 88 3.37 5.33 15.47
CA LEU A 88 3.12 5.73 14.08
C LEU A 88 4.37 6.32 13.41
N GLY A 89 5.10 7.20 14.12
CA GLY A 89 6.30 7.83 13.56
C GLY A 89 7.40 6.82 13.21
N GLY A 90 7.58 5.81 14.06
CA GLY A 90 8.52 4.72 13.82
C GLY A 90 8.10 3.88 12.62
N ALA A 91 6.85 3.43 12.61
CA ALA A 91 6.29 2.62 11.54
C ALA A 91 6.33 3.32 10.16
N MET A 92 6.05 4.64 10.11
CA MET A 92 6.16 5.42 8.88
C MET A 92 7.60 5.43 8.35
N THR A 93 8.57 5.65 9.22
CA THR A 93 9.99 5.72 8.84
C THR A 93 10.48 4.37 8.34
N GLU A 94 10.15 3.29 9.04
CA GLU A 94 10.51 1.93 8.67
C GLU A 94 9.93 1.53 7.30
N LYS A 95 8.64 1.82 7.05
CA LYS A 95 8.02 1.47 5.77
C LYS A 95 8.55 2.28 4.59
N LEU A 96 8.92 3.53 4.80
CA LEU A 96 9.59 4.31 3.77
C LEU A 96 11.00 3.77 3.49
N ALA A 97 11.74 3.36 4.53
CA ALA A 97 13.05 2.75 4.36
C ALA A 97 12.96 1.42 3.56
N GLU A 98 12.05 0.52 3.94
CA GLU A 98 11.81 -0.73 3.22
C GLU A 98 11.48 -0.50 1.74
N LEU A 99 10.62 0.48 1.45
CA LEU A 99 10.20 0.83 0.09
C LEU A 99 11.38 1.33 -0.76
N PHE A 100 12.30 2.08 -0.16
CA PHE A 100 13.50 2.56 -0.85
C PHE A 100 14.53 1.44 -1.06
N GLU A 101 14.67 0.51 -0.13
CA GLU A 101 15.56 -0.65 -0.27
C GLU A 101 15.07 -1.68 -1.30
N GLU A 102 13.76 -1.93 -1.38
CA GLU A 102 13.16 -2.76 -2.44
C GLU A 102 13.51 -2.21 -3.82
N HIS A 103 13.38 -0.89 -4.00
CA HIS A 103 13.70 -0.22 -5.25
C HIS A 103 15.20 -0.33 -5.60
N ALA A 104 16.09 -0.05 -4.64
CA ALA A 104 17.54 -0.16 -4.86
C ALA A 104 17.96 -1.58 -5.31
N ARG A 105 17.30 -2.62 -4.79
CA ARG A 105 17.53 -4.01 -5.23
C ARG A 105 17.01 -4.28 -6.64
N SER A 106 15.90 -3.67 -7.02
CA SER A 106 15.32 -3.82 -8.36
C SER A 106 16.16 -3.16 -9.47
N GLU A 107 16.92 -2.12 -9.14
CA GLU A 107 17.81 -1.41 -10.07
C GLU A 107 19.22 -2.00 -10.17
N ALA A 108 19.60 -2.94 -9.29
CA ALA A 108 20.93 -3.53 -9.29
C ALA A 108 21.16 -4.41 -10.54
N PRO A 109 22.25 -4.19 -11.31
CA PRO A 109 22.51 -4.98 -12.52
C PRO A 109 22.75 -6.44 -12.17
N ALA A 110 22.02 -7.35 -12.82
CA ALA A 110 22.21 -8.79 -12.68
C ALA A 110 23.64 -9.16 -13.05
N THR A 111 24.49 -9.42 -12.05
CA THR A 111 25.89 -9.80 -12.24
C THR A 111 25.94 -11.06 -13.09
N ARG A 112 26.26 -10.88 -14.38
CA ARG A 112 26.39 -11.94 -15.38
C ARG A 112 27.52 -12.86 -14.93
N GLN A 113 27.20 -13.95 -14.24
CA GLN A 113 28.16 -15.00 -13.88
C GLN A 113 28.76 -15.56 -15.17
N THR A 114 29.98 -15.12 -15.48
CA THR A 114 30.81 -15.71 -16.52
C THR A 114 31.14 -17.14 -16.08
N ARG A 115 30.42 -18.11 -16.64
CA ARG A 115 30.82 -19.53 -16.64
C ARG A 115 32.21 -19.62 -17.28
N ARG A 116 33.25 -19.63 -16.45
CA ARG A 116 34.59 -20.09 -16.83
C ARG A 116 34.47 -21.58 -17.14
N VAL A 117 34.36 -21.90 -18.42
CA VAL A 117 34.59 -23.24 -18.93
C VAL A 117 36.06 -23.54 -18.67
N ARG A 118 36.33 -24.48 -17.75
CA ARG A 118 37.67 -25.04 -17.58
C ARG A 118 37.95 -25.95 -18.78
N ALA A 119 39.05 -25.66 -19.47
CA ALA A 119 39.68 -26.54 -20.44
C ALA A 119 40.46 -27.65 -19.72
#